data_AF-A0A4Q6ELV9-F1
#
_entry.id   AF-A0A4Q6ELV9-F1
#
_cell.length_a   1.000
_cell.length_b   1.000
_cell.length_c   1.000
_cell.angle_alpha   90.00
_cell.angle_beta   90.00
_cell.angle_gamma   90.00
#
_symmetry.space_group_name_H-M   'P 1'
#
loop_
_entity.id
_entity.type
_entity.pdbx_description
1 polymer ?
#
loop_
_entity_poly.entity_id
_entity_poly.type
_entity_poly.pdbx_seq_one_letter_code
_entity_poly.pdbx_strand_id
1 'polypeptide(L)'
;MLLAWTILILTLSTALAEAAGSLELCRALGRNDPVAADRCATHVRFFETPPQVIEACTKFSDSLDLRFRCLKSGASLEVYQLCSATGWSMEVKISCLRAYPSKEILQACKRLGGDENRQLQCVRMGREAGQISGCTEMMPDAESRLQCMQANVPTFNARLCGVAHKKIRDRLECLEAYAEERDTGRVPAKPRRMIANEAPKNLAP
;
A
#
# COMPACT_ATOMS: atom_id res chain seq x y z
N MET A 1 11.95 8.92 -49.83
CA MET A 1 11.76 10.25 -49.19
C MET A 1 10.32 10.54 -48.79
N LEU A 2 9.30 10.20 -49.59
CA LEU A 2 7.87 10.43 -49.25
C LEU A 2 7.39 9.73 -47.95
N LEU A 3 7.87 8.52 -47.67
CA LEU A 3 7.51 7.76 -46.45
C LEU A 3 8.03 8.40 -45.14
N ALA A 4 9.14 9.14 -45.18
CA ALA A 4 9.68 9.79 -43.97
C ALA A 4 8.86 11.02 -43.57
N TRP A 5 8.32 11.74 -44.56
CA TRP A 5 7.49 12.93 -44.34
C TRP A 5 6.10 12.58 -43.79
N THR A 6 5.48 11.50 -44.28
CA THR A 6 4.17 11.07 -43.77
C THR A 6 4.25 10.58 -42.32
N ILE A 7 5.30 9.84 -41.95
CA ILE A 7 5.53 9.40 -40.57
C ILE A 7 5.75 10.62 -39.65
N LEU A 8 6.51 11.62 -40.07
CA LEU A 8 6.75 12.84 -39.27
C LEU A 8 5.47 13.66 -39.03
N ILE A 9 4.59 13.77 -40.03
CA ILE A 9 3.33 14.50 -39.90
C ILE A 9 2.35 13.75 -38.98
N LEU A 10 2.29 12.43 -39.08
CA LEU A 10 1.44 11.60 -38.22
C LEU A 10 1.86 11.68 -36.75
N THR A 11 3.17 11.62 -36.45
CA THR A 11 3.66 11.69 -35.07
C THR A 11 3.53 13.09 -34.45
N LEU A 12 3.69 14.17 -35.24
CA LEU A 12 3.42 15.52 -34.75
C LEU A 12 1.95 15.72 -34.38
N SER A 13 1.04 15.18 -35.19
CA SER A 13 -0.40 15.35 -35.00
C SER A 13 -0.91 14.68 -33.73
N THR A 14 -0.38 13.50 -33.39
CA THR A 14 -0.77 12.78 -32.17
C THR A 14 -0.27 13.50 -30.92
N ALA A 15 0.97 13.99 -30.92
CA ALA A 15 1.54 14.71 -29.78
C ALA A 15 0.79 16.04 -29.49
N LEU A 16 0.37 16.76 -30.54
CA LEU A 16 -0.41 17.99 -30.41
C LEU A 16 -1.82 17.73 -29.84
N ALA A 17 -2.47 16.64 -30.26
CA ALA A 17 -3.80 16.27 -29.76
C ALA A 17 -3.77 15.88 -28.27
N GLU A 18 -2.75 15.14 -27.84
CA GLU A 18 -2.58 14.75 -26.42
C GLU A 18 -2.27 15.95 -25.51
N ALA A 19 -1.48 16.91 -26.00
CA ALA A 19 -1.19 18.15 -25.29
C ALA A 19 -2.45 19.02 -25.11
N ALA A 20 -3.29 19.12 -26.16
CA ALA A 20 -4.55 19.86 -26.09
C ALA A 20 -5.54 19.24 -25.10
N GLY A 21 -5.67 17.90 -25.10
CA GLY A 21 -6.55 17.19 -24.17
C GLY A 21 -6.13 17.35 -22.70
N SER A 22 -4.84 17.32 -22.42
CA SER A 22 -4.31 17.51 -21.05
C SER A 22 -4.58 18.91 -20.51
N LEU A 23 -4.55 19.95 -21.36
CA LEU A 23 -4.84 21.32 -20.95
C LEU A 23 -6.31 21.50 -20.57
N GLU A 24 -7.24 20.93 -21.33
CA GLU A 24 -8.67 20.96 -20.99
C GLU A 24 -8.96 20.22 -19.68
N LEU A 25 -8.33 19.06 -19.48
CA LEU A 25 -8.42 18.33 -18.22
C LEU A 25 -7.86 19.14 -17.05
N CYS A 26 -6.76 19.88 -17.24
CA CYS A 26 -6.23 20.75 -16.21
C CYS A 26 -7.13 21.95 -15.89
N ARG A 27 -7.84 22.51 -16.88
CA ARG A 27 -8.88 23.53 -16.63
C ARG A 27 -10.05 22.94 -15.83
N ALA A 28 -10.49 21.73 -16.18
CA ALA A 28 -11.54 21.03 -15.46
C ALA A 28 -11.13 20.69 -14.02
N LEU A 29 -9.90 20.21 -13.82
CA LEU A 29 -9.31 19.97 -12.50
C LEU A 29 -9.29 21.26 -11.68
N GLY A 30 -8.81 22.34 -12.30
CA GLY A 30 -8.74 23.69 -11.73
C GLY A 30 -10.09 24.39 -11.54
N ARG A 31 -11.22 23.79 -11.94
CA ARG A 31 -12.57 24.41 -11.90
C ARG A 31 -12.61 25.79 -12.55
N ASN A 32 -11.93 25.93 -13.69
CA ASN A 32 -11.79 27.18 -14.43
C ASN A 32 -11.02 28.29 -13.69
N ASP A 33 -10.38 28.02 -12.54
CA ASP A 33 -9.36 28.93 -11.98
C ASP A 33 -8.08 28.83 -12.84
N PRO A 34 -7.67 29.93 -13.51
CA PRO A 34 -6.50 29.92 -14.39
C PRO A 34 -5.21 29.61 -13.63
N VAL A 35 -5.09 30.03 -12.36
CA VAL A 35 -3.89 29.76 -11.54
C VAL A 35 -3.82 28.29 -11.16
N ALA A 36 -4.95 27.67 -10.83
CA ALA A 36 -5.02 26.23 -10.64
C ALA A 36 -4.70 25.46 -11.93
N ALA A 37 -5.31 25.82 -13.05
CA ALA A 37 -5.08 25.17 -14.33
C ALA A 37 -3.60 25.21 -14.74
N ASP A 38 -2.93 26.35 -14.55
CA ASP A 38 -1.50 26.52 -14.83
C ASP A 38 -0.61 25.64 -13.93
N ARG A 39 -0.92 25.57 -12.62
CA ARG A 39 -0.24 24.65 -11.69
C ARG A 39 -0.40 23.19 -12.10
N CYS A 40 -1.59 22.79 -12.56
CA CYS A 40 -1.83 21.46 -13.09
C CYS A 40 -0.99 21.21 -14.35
N ALA A 41 -1.05 22.12 -15.33
CA ALA A 41 -0.33 21.98 -16.59
C ALA A 41 1.19 21.88 -16.38
N THR A 42 1.73 22.69 -15.45
CA THR A 42 3.14 22.63 -15.05
C THR A 42 3.49 21.27 -14.44
N HIS A 43 2.66 20.75 -13.55
CA HIS A 43 2.87 19.44 -12.93
C HIS A 43 2.82 18.31 -13.97
N VAL A 44 1.79 18.30 -14.81
CA VAL A 44 1.59 17.29 -15.85
C VAL A 44 2.77 17.27 -16.83
N ARG A 45 3.26 18.45 -17.23
CA ARG A 45 4.43 18.56 -18.11
C ARG A 45 5.71 18.06 -17.45
N PHE A 46 5.91 18.35 -16.16
CA PHE A 46 7.12 17.96 -15.45
C PHE A 46 7.18 16.45 -15.14
N PHE A 47 6.04 15.85 -14.80
CA PHE A 47 5.95 14.43 -14.40
C PHE A 47 5.37 13.53 -15.49
N GLU A 48 5.19 14.04 -16.71
CA GLU A 48 4.60 13.31 -17.85
C GLU A 48 3.30 12.58 -17.46
N THR A 49 2.44 13.28 -16.71
CA THR A 49 1.26 12.65 -16.11
C THR A 49 0.25 12.23 -17.18
N PRO A 50 -0.17 10.95 -17.23
CA PRO A 50 -1.13 10.50 -18.23
C PRO A 50 -2.48 11.21 -18.10
N PRO A 51 -3.16 11.56 -19.22
CA PRO A 51 -4.45 12.23 -19.19
C PRO A 51 -5.51 11.51 -18.33
N GLN A 52 -5.49 10.18 -18.31
CA GLN A 52 -6.44 9.38 -17.53
C GLN A 52 -6.28 9.60 -16.02
N VAL A 53 -5.06 9.91 -15.55
CA VAL A 53 -4.80 10.24 -14.14
C VAL A 53 -5.34 11.64 -13.81
N ILE A 54 -5.20 12.60 -14.71
CA ILE A 54 -5.75 13.95 -14.54
C ILE A 54 -7.28 13.88 -14.46
N GLU A 55 -7.91 13.12 -15.34
CA GLU A 55 -9.36 12.89 -15.35
C GLU A 55 -9.82 12.22 -14.04
N ALA A 56 -9.11 11.17 -13.61
CA ALA A 56 -9.39 10.47 -12.35
C ALA A 56 -9.29 11.43 -11.15
N CYS A 57 -8.23 12.24 -11.06
CA CYS A 57 -8.08 13.22 -10.00
C CYS A 57 -9.09 14.37 -10.08
N THR A 58 -9.58 14.72 -11.27
CA THR A 58 -10.68 15.68 -11.44
C THR A 58 -11.99 15.16 -10.83
N LYS A 59 -12.26 13.86 -11.00
CA LYS A 59 -13.46 13.17 -10.46
C LYS A 59 -13.30 12.75 -8.99
N PHE A 60 -12.09 12.85 -8.43
CA PHE A 60 -11.78 12.33 -7.10
C PHE A 60 -12.53 13.03 -5.98
N SER A 61 -12.69 14.35 -6.05
CA SER A 61 -13.32 15.16 -5.01
C SER A 61 -13.92 16.43 -5.59
N ASP A 62 -14.86 17.04 -4.86
CA ASP A 62 -15.25 18.42 -5.09
C ASP A 62 -14.29 19.45 -4.50
N SER A 63 -13.42 19.05 -3.57
CA SER A 63 -12.39 19.96 -3.05
C SER A 63 -11.25 20.11 -4.04
N LEU A 64 -10.96 21.35 -4.45
CA LEU A 64 -9.81 21.67 -5.30
C LEU A 64 -8.49 21.18 -4.68
N ASP A 65 -8.33 21.35 -3.36
CA ASP A 65 -7.15 20.87 -2.63
C ASP A 65 -6.97 19.36 -2.76
N LEU A 66 -8.05 18.58 -2.56
CA LEU A 66 -7.99 17.12 -2.66
C LEU A 66 -7.68 16.65 -4.09
N ARG A 67 -8.18 17.35 -5.12
CA ARG A 67 -7.82 17.06 -6.52
C ARG A 67 -6.32 17.25 -6.77
N PHE A 68 -5.75 18.35 -6.27
CA PHE A 68 -4.30 18.58 -6.39
C PHE A 68 -3.48 17.60 -5.56
N ARG A 69 -3.95 17.21 -4.37
CA ARG A 69 -3.28 16.20 -3.55
C ARG A 69 -3.32 14.81 -4.20
N CYS A 70 -4.39 14.49 -4.93
CA CYS A 70 -4.46 13.30 -5.79
C CYS A 70 -3.43 13.41 -6.93
N LEU A 71 -3.42 14.52 -7.67
CA LEU A 71 -2.50 14.71 -8.80
C LEU A 71 -1.03 14.60 -8.33
N LYS A 72 -0.69 15.34 -7.27
CA LYS A 72 0.64 15.34 -6.65
C LYS A 72 1.00 14.05 -5.93
N SER A 73 0.07 13.10 -5.78
CA SER A 73 0.41 11.82 -5.17
C SER A 73 1.30 11.00 -6.08
N GLY A 74 1.35 11.29 -7.39
CA GLY A 74 2.12 10.53 -8.39
C GLY A 74 1.56 9.13 -8.67
N ALA A 75 0.37 8.81 -8.16
CA ALA A 75 -0.19 7.47 -8.27
C ALA A 75 -0.53 7.14 -9.72
N SER A 76 -0.28 5.89 -10.12
CA SER A 76 -0.79 5.36 -11.38
C SER A 76 -2.32 5.26 -11.36
N LEU A 77 -2.92 5.11 -12.54
CA LEU A 77 -4.37 4.87 -12.64
C LEU A 77 -4.81 3.61 -11.88
N GLU A 78 -3.98 2.56 -11.87
CA GLU A 78 -4.26 1.34 -11.12
C GLU A 78 -4.30 1.60 -9.61
N VAL A 79 -3.28 2.28 -9.06
CA VAL A 79 -3.25 2.64 -7.63
C VAL A 79 -4.44 3.54 -7.28
N TYR A 80 -4.80 4.47 -8.17
CA TYR A 80 -6.00 5.30 -8.01
C TYR A 80 -7.26 4.45 -7.86
N GLN A 81 -7.48 3.50 -8.77
CA GLN A 81 -8.67 2.65 -8.77
C GLN A 81 -8.72 1.79 -7.50
N LEU A 82 -7.57 1.22 -7.10
CA LEU A 82 -7.45 0.42 -5.88
C LEU A 82 -7.83 1.23 -4.64
N CYS A 83 -7.21 2.39 -4.43
CA CYS A 83 -7.46 3.23 -3.26
C CYS A 83 -8.89 3.81 -3.27
N SER A 84 -9.43 4.19 -4.43
CA SER A 84 -10.76 4.78 -4.54
C SER A 84 -11.88 3.79 -4.21
N ALA A 85 -11.69 2.49 -4.51
CA ALA A 85 -12.65 1.42 -4.26
C ALA A 85 -12.69 0.91 -2.80
N THR A 86 -11.91 1.48 -1.89
CA THR A 86 -11.79 0.99 -0.50
C THR A 86 -13.01 1.27 0.38
N GLY A 87 -13.79 2.31 0.06
CA GLY A 87 -14.83 2.85 0.94
C GLY A 87 -14.28 3.76 2.05
N TRP A 88 -12.98 4.02 2.08
CA TRP A 88 -12.35 4.89 3.08
C TRP A 88 -12.68 6.37 2.90
N SER A 89 -12.47 7.14 3.96
CA SER A 89 -12.50 8.61 3.94
C SER A 89 -11.48 9.18 2.96
N MET A 90 -11.72 10.41 2.50
CA MET A 90 -10.88 11.04 1.50
C MET A 90 -9.43 11.24 1.94
N GLU A 91 -9.20 11.55 3.21
CA GLU A 91 -7.86 11.73 3.78
C GLU A 91 -7.07 10.41 3.78
N VAL A 92 -7.75 9.31 4.11
CA VAL A 92 -7.15 7.97 4.09
C VAL A 92 -6.91 7.52 2.65
N LYS A 93 -7.82 7.83 1.70
CA LYS A 93 -7.60 7.59 0.27
C LYS A 93 -6.37 8.33 -0.26
N ILE A 94 -6.20 9.62 0.04
CA ILE A 94 -4.99 10.38 -0.36
C ILE A 94 -3.73 9.73 0.22
N SER A 95 -3.80 9.27 1.46
CA SER A 95 -2.67 8.57 2.09
C SER A 95 -2.37 7.23 1.43
N CYS A 96 -3.40 6.50 1.00
CA CYS A 96 -3.26 5.27 0.23
C CYS A 96 -2.57 5.53 -1.12
N LEU A 97 -2.98 6.58 -1.85
CA LEU A 97 -2.38 6.93 -3.14
C LEU A 97 -0.86 7.18 -3.02
N ARG A 98 -0.41 7.78 -1.92
CA ARG A 98 1.01 8.06 -1.65
C ARG A 98 1.81 6.85 -1.18
N ALA A 99 1.12 5.77 -0.77
CA ALA A 99 1.77 4.55 -0.32
C ALA A 99 1.99 3.53 -1.47
N TYR A 100 1.40 3.78 -2.65
CA TYR A 100 1.53 2.93 -3.84
C TYR A 100 1.34 1.42 -3.57
N PRO A 101 0.27 1.00 -2.87
CA PRO A 101 0.08 -0.41 -2.56
C PRO A 101 -0.18 -1.23 -3.83
N SER A 102 0.34 -2.45 -3.84
CA SER A 102 -0.19 -3.47 -4.76
C SER A 102 -1.59 -3.90 -4.33
N LYS A 103 -2.32 -4.53 -5.26
CA LYS A 103 -3.65 -5.10 -4.98
C LYS A 103 -3.59 -6.13 -3.84
N GLU A 104 -2.56 -6.96 -3.80
CA GLU A 104 -2.36 -8.02 -2.81
C GLU A 104 -2.14 -7.43 -1.41
N ILE A 105 -1.29 -6.40 -1.31
CA ILE A 105 -1.05 -5.69 -0.04
C ILE A 105 -2.34 -5.05 0.45
N LEU A 106 -3.06 -4.34 -0.42
CA LEU A 106 -4.30 -3.67 -0.04
C LEU A 106 -5.36 -4.67 0.43
N GLN A 107 -5.52 -5.79 -0.28
CA GLN A 107 -6.45 -6.86 0.12
C GLN A 107 -6.06 -7.51 1.44
N ALA A 108 -4.77 -7.79 1.65
CA ALA A 108 -4.26 -8.35 2.90
C ALA A 108 -4.51 -7.38 4.07
N CYS A 109 -4.24 -6.08 3.89
CA CYS A 109 -4.49 -5.07 4.91
C CYS A 109 -5.98 -4.84 5.20
N LYS A 110 -6.88 -5.00 4.22
CA LYS A 110 -8.33 -5.00 4.48
C LYS A 110 -8.76 -6.19 5.34
N ARG A 111 -8.09 -7.34 5.23
CA ARG A 111 -8.36 -8.53 6.06
C ARG A 111 -7.83 -8.42 7.49
N LEU A 112 -6.94 -7.46 7.76
CA LEU A 112 -6.48 -7.15 9.13
C LEU A 112 -7.64 -6.94 10.11
N GLY A 113 -8.78 -6.44 9.61
CA GLY A 113 -9.87 -5.94 10.44
C GLY A 113 -9.55 -4.58 11.06
N GLY A 114 -10.46 -4.08 11.89
CA GLY A 114 -10.37 -2.73 12.46
C GLY A 114 -10.80 -1.62 11.50
N ASP A 115 -10.58 -0.38 11.92
CA ASP A 115 -10.92 0.83 11.16
C ASP A 115 -9.94 1.11 10.01
N GLU A 116 -10.30 2.09 9.18
CA GLU A 116 -9.51 2.51 8.02
C GLU A 116 -8.09 3.01 8.37
N ASN A 117 -7.86 3.56 9.56
CA ASN A 117 -6.53 4.03 9.97
C ASN A 117 -5.59 2.86 10.23
N ARG A 118 -6.08 1.79 10.86
CA ARG A 118 -5.31 0.55 11.06
C ARG A 118 -5.00 -0.14 9.72
N GLN A 119 -5.96 -0.17 8.81
CA GLN A 119 -5.74 -0.73 7.47
C GLN A 119 -4.72 0.11 6.67
N LEU A 120 -4.78 1.44 6.75
CA LEU A 120 -3.78 2.32 6.15
C LEU A 120 -2.40 2.17 6.80
N GLN A 121 -2.33 2.00 8.12
CA GLN A 121 -1.07 1.72 8.81
C GLN A 121 -0.44 0.44 8.30
N CYS A 122 -1.25 -0.62 8.10
CA CYS A 122 -0.80 -1.85 7.45
C CYS A 122 -0.23 -1.59 6.05
N VAL A 123 -0.92 -0.81 5.22
CA VAL A 123 -0.45 -0.46 3.86
C VAL A 123 0.89 0.28 3.92
N ARG A 124 1.03 1.27 4.82
CA ARG A 124 2.25 2.07 4.97
C ARG A 124 3.46 1.30 5.47
N MET A 125 3.27 0.17 6.17
CA MET A 125 4.40 -0.66 6.61
C MET A 125 5.10 -1.36 5.44
N GLY A 126 4.48 -1.44 4.26
CA GLY A 126 5.10 -2.01 3.06
C GLY A 126 5.53 -3.47 3.22
N ARG A 127 4.84 -4.23 4.07
CA ARG A 127 5.11 -5.66 4.26
C ARG A 127 4.59 -6.46 3.08
N GLU A 128 5.24 -7.59 2.81
CA GLU A 128 4.74 -8.54 1.81
C GLU A 128 3.38 -9.11 2.23
N ALA A 129 2.50 -9.34 1.25
CA ALA A 129 1.14 -9.85 1.51
C ALA A 129 1.14 -11.19 2.28
N GLY A 130 2.17 -12.02 2.08
CA GLY A 130 2.34 -13.27 2.83
C GLY A 130 2.63 -13.05 4.32
N GLN A 131 3.43 -12.04 4.66
CA GLN A 131 3.72 -11.68 6.05
C GLN A 131 2.50 -11.08 6.74
N ILE A 132 1.78 -10.19 6.05
CA ILE A 132 0.52 -9.61 6.53
C ILE A 132 -0.49 -10.73 6.83
N SER A 133 -0.64 -11.68 5.90
CA SER A 133 -1.56 -12.81 6.06
C SER A 133 -1.15 -13.71 7.22
N GLY A 134 0.14 -14.04 7.36
CA GLY A 134 0.64 -14.85 8.46
C GLY A 134 0.40 -14.22 9.84
N CYS A 135 0.62 -12.90 9.96
CA CYS A 135 0.27 -12.17 11.18
C CYS A 135 -1.25 -12.15 11.43
N THR A 136 -2.05 -12.00 10.38
CA THR A 136 -3.52 -11.99 10.46
C THR A 136 -4.08 -13.34 10.91
N GLU A 137 -3.52 -14.45 10.44
CA GLU A 137 -3.88 -15.82 10.83
C GLU A 137 -3.50 -16.13 12.28
N MET A 138 -2.33 -15.65 12.72
CA MET A 138 -1.78 -15.96 14.04
C MET A 138 -2.40 -15.11 15.16
N MET A 139 -2.75 -13.87 14.88
CA MET A 139 -3.17 -12.90 15.89
C MET A 139 -4.68 -12.64 15.83
N PRO A 140 -5.41 -12.65 16.96
CA PRO A 140 -6.87 -12.63 16.95
C PRO A 140 -7.45 -11.24 16.71
N ASP A 141 -6.76 -10.18 17.14
CA ASP A 141 -7.22 -8.79 17.08
C ASP A 141 -6.31 -7.91 16.20
N ALA A 142 -6.83 -6.77 15.76
CA ALA A 142 -6.13 -5.89 14.83
C ALA A 142 -4.83 -5.29 15.41
N GLU A 143 -4.75 -5.09 16.73
CA GLU A 143 -3.60 -4.45 17.37
C GLU A 143 -2.43 -5.42 17.49
N SER A 144 -2.68 -6.65 17.95
CA SER A 144 -1.65 -7.70 17.97
C SER A 144 -1.18 -8.09 16.56
N ARG A 145 -2.07 -8.03 15.55
CA ARG A 145 -1.69 -8.17 14.12
C ARG A 145 -0.71 -7.08 13.67
N LEU A 146 -0.95 -5.82 14.05
CA LEU A 146 -0.06 -4.70 13.74
C LEU A 146 1.30 -4.86 14.40
N GLN A 147 1.33 -5.21 15.69
CA GLN A 147 2.58 -5.47 16.42
C GLN A 147 3.39 -6.60 15.77
N CYS A 148 2.73 -7.68 15.35
CA CYS A 148 3.38 -8.76 14.60
C CYS A 148 4.08 -8.27 13.31
N MET A 149 3.42 -7.40 12.53
CA MET A 149 4.01 -6.84 11.31
C MET A 149 5.13 -5.83 11.60
N GLN A 150 5.03 -5.10 12.71
CA GLN A 150 6.06 -4.16 13.15
C GLN A 150 7.36 -4.89 13.52
N ALA A 151 7.26 -6.05 14.17
CA ALA A 151 8.43 -6.89 14.49
C ALA A 151 9.22 -7.31 13.24
N ASN A 152 8.61 -7.23 12.05
CA ASN A 152 9.26 -7.51 10.77
C ASN A 152 9.90 -8.90 10.68
N VAL A 153 9.33 -9.88 11.38
CA VAL A 153 9.84 -11.25 11.41
C VAL A 153 9.37 -11.98 10.14
N PRO A 154 10.24 -12.78 9.47
CA PRO A 154 9.82 -13.58 8.32
C PRO A 154 8.62 -14.47 8.65
N THR A 155 7.72 -14.65 7.68
CA THR A 155 6.44 -15.38 7.87
C THR A 155 6.62 -16.77 8.49
N PHE A 156 7.69 -17.48 8.13
CA PHE A 156 8.01 -18.79 8.70
C PHE A 156 8.25 -18.72 10.22
N ASN A 157 9.14 -17.83 10.67
CA ASN A 157 9.43 -17.66 12.10
C ASN A 157 8.21 -17.14 12.87
N ALA A 158 7.43 -16.25 12.26
CA ALA A 158 6.19 -15.78 12.87
C ALA A 158 5.20 -16.93 13.10
N ARG A 159 5.03 -17.82 12.11
CA ARG A 159 4.21 -19.02 12.25
C ARG A 159 4.73 -19.97 13.34
N LEU A 160 6.05 -20.12 13.49
CA LEU A 160 6.63 -20.92 14.58
C LEU A 160 6.22 -20.37 15.95
N CYS A 161 6.30 -19.05 16.17
CA CYS A 161 5.82 -18.43 17.41
C CYS A 161 4.32 -18.68 17.62
N GLY A 162 3.52 -18.60 16.55
CA GLY A 162 2.07 -18.81 16.61
C GLY A 162 1.66 -20.22 17.04
N VAL A 163 2.39 -21.24 16.58
CA VAL A 163 2.16 -22.65 16.93
C VAL A 163 2.72 -22.96 18.32
N ALA A 164 3.88 -22.40 18.67
CA ALA A 164 4.54 -22.66 19.95
C ALA A 164 3.79 -22.08 21.15
N HIS A 165 3.08 -20.97 20.97
CA HIS A 165 2.48 -20.21 22.06
C HIS A 165 0.97 -20.07 21.89
N LYS A 166 0.22 -20.36 22.96
CA LYS A 166 -1.24 -20.18 22.98
C LYS A 166 -1.65 -18.74 23.30
N LYS A 167 -0.89 -18.05 24.16
CA LYS A 167 -1.18 -16.68 24.60
C LYS A 167 -0.57 -15.66 23.65
N ILE A 168 -1.31 -14.59 23.37
CA ILE A 168 -0.87 -13.50 22.47
C ILE A 168 0.43 -12.87 22.97
N ARG A 169 0.53 -12.58 24.27
CA ARG A 169 1.74 -12.00 24.88
C ARG A 169 2.97 -12.86 24.60
N ASP A 170 2.89 -14.16 24.85
CA ASP A 170 4.01 -15.07 24.65
C ASP A 170 4.37 -15.21 23.14
N ARG A 171 3.38 -15.09 22.23
CA ARG A 171 3.64 -15.00 20.78
C ARG A 171 4.43 -13.75 20.42
N LEU A 172 4.06 -12.61 20.98
CA LEU A 172 4.73 -11.32 20.73
C LEU A 172 6.16 -11.30 21.30
N GLU A 173 6.36 -11.79 22.52
CA GLU A 173 7.69 -11.94 23.13
C GLU A 173 8.60 -12.83 22.25
N CYS A 174 8.06 -13.90 21.67
CA CYS A 174 8.79 -14.74 20.72
C CYS A 174 9.18 -13.99 19.42
N LEU A 175 8.30 -13.15 18.89
CA LEU A 175 8.60 -12.33 17.70
C LEU A 175 9.67 -11.25 18.00
N GLU A 176 9.58 -10.60 19.16
CA GLU A 176 10.55 -9.61 19.61
C GLU A 176 11.95 -10.22 19.75
N ALA A 177 12.04 -11.42 20.33
CA ALA A 177 13.30 -12.15 20.41
C ALA A 177 13.90 -12.44 19.03
N TYR A 178 13.08 -12.88 18.05
CA TYR A 178 13.55 -13.06 16.67
C TYR A 178 14.01 -11.75 16.01
N ALA A 179 13.32 -10.65 16.28
CA ALA A 179 13.70 -9.34 15.75
C ALA A 179 15.05 -8.88 16.33
N GLU A 180 15.25 -9.02 17.65
CA GLU A 180 16.51 -8.68 18.32
C GLU A 180 17.68 -9.54 17.83
N GLU A 181 17.46 -10.84 17.62
CA GLU A 181 18.49 -11.75 17.08
C GLU A 181 18.94 -11.32 15.68
N ARG A 182 17.98 -10.97 14.80
CA ARG A 182 18.29 -10.46 13.45
C ARG A 182 19.12 -9.18 13.52
N ASP A 183 18.70 -8.24 14.36
CA ASP A 183 19.29 -6.91 14.41
C ASP A 183 20.69 -6.93 15.07
N THR A 184 20.95 -7.88 15.98
CA THR A 184 22.26 -8.07 16.62
C THR A 184 23.20 -8.98 15.83
N GLY A 185 22.74 -9.59 14.73
CA GLY A 185 23.53 -10.52 13.92
C GLY A 185 23.95 -11.80 14.65
N ARG A 186 23.33 -12.11 15.81
CA ARG A 186 23.60 -13.35 16.52
C ARG A 186 22.93 -14.50 15.78
N VAL A 187 23.69 -15.57 15.53
CA VAL A 187 23.13 -16.85 15.09
C VAL A 187 22.15 -17.31 16.16
N PRO A 188 20.91 -17.72 15.80
CA PRO A 188 19.89 -18.08 16.77
C PRO A 188 20.47 -19.08 17.75
N ALA A 189 20.41 -18.76 19.04
CA ALA A 189 20.63 -19.73 20.08
C ALA A 189 19.47 -20.71 19.97
N LYS A 190 19.69 -21.78 19.18
CA LYS A 190 18.85 -22.96 18.94
C LYS A 190 17.64 -22.96 19.86
N PRO A 191 16.40 -22.86 19.34
CA PRO A 191 15.20 -22.52 20.11
C PRO A 191 15.27 -23.21 21.46
N ARG A 192 15.52 -22.41 22.50
CA ARG A 192 15.84 -22.86 23.85
C ARG A 192 14.69 -23.78 24.25
N ARG A 193 14.93 -25.11 24.18
CA ARG A 193 13.95 -26.21 24.33
C ARG A 193 12.57 -25.68 24.71
N MET A 194 11.71 -25.46 23.71
CA MET A 194 10.30 -25.29 23.96
C MET A 194 9.85 -26.47 24.82
N ILE A 195 9.30 -26.12 25.97
CA ILE A 195 9.12 -26.98 27.12
C ILE A 195 8.35 -28.24 26.71
N ALA A 196 9.02 -29.38 26.74
CA ALA A 196 8.39 -30.69 26.79
C ALA A 196 7.83 -30.92 28.21
N ASN A 197 6.75 -30.22 28.55
CA ASN A 197 5.82 -30.53 29.64
C ASN A 197 4.46 -30.19 29.01
N GLU A 198 3.56 -31.10 28.66
CA GLU A 198 3.13 -32.30 29.34
C GLU A 198 2.77 -33.36 28.27
N ALA A 199 3.47 -34.50 28.29
CA ALA A 199 2.90 -35.72 27.74
C ALA A 199 1.81 -36.18 28.73
N PRO A 200 0.58 -36.54 28.28
CA PRO A 200 -0.39 -37.15 29.18
C PRO A 200 0.17 -38.50 29.65
N LYS A 201 0.69 -38.53 30.89
CA LYS A 201 0.87 -39.77 31.64
C LYS A 201 -0.53 -40.27 31.97
N ASN A 202 -1.12 -41.07 31.10
CA ASN A 202 -2.13 -42.08 31.45
C ASN A 202 -2.45 -42.84 30.17
N LEU A 203 -1.76 -43.97 29.97
CA LEU A 203 -2.25 -45.15 29.27
C LEU A 203 -1.14 -46.21 29.36
N ALA A 204 -1.19 -46.99 30.44
CA ALA A 204 -0.78 -48.39 30.42
C ALA A 204 -1.93 -49.19 31.03
N PRO A 205 -2.29 -50.35 30.44
CA PRO A 205 -3.36 -51.23 30.93
C PRO A 205 -2.99 -51.93 32.25
#